data_AF-A0A8U0Q923-F1
#
_entry.id   AF-A0A8U0Q923-F1
#
_cell.length_a   1.000
_cell.length_b   1.000
_cell.length_c   1.000
_cell.angle_alpha   90.00
_cell.angle_beta   90.00
_cell.angle_gamma   90.00
#
_symmetry.space_group_name_H-M   'P 1'
#
loop_
_entity.id
_entity.type
_entity.pdbx_description
1 polymer ?
#
loop_
_entity_poly.entity_id
_entity_poly.type
_entity_poly.pdbx_seq_one_letter_code
_entity_poly.pdbx_strand_id
1 'polypeptide(L)'
;IYPGAVELMQVIEEFIHIVGLGMKDFHNAYLMTGNLVASIQRLPALSVMTDINFPMKGRKGMVDWARNSEDKVVIPKGIFLPQSTDMDGSPVFILGTVLYKTLGLMLPSPRNHTAVSSKVIAVTVRPEPRITESHLEIELAHLANGTLSPYCALWDNSVM
;
A
#
# COMPACT_ATOMS: atom_id res chain seq x y z
N ILE A 1 -2.11 -18.89 16.46
CA ILE A 1 -0.74 -18.69 15.93
C ILE A 1 -0.72 -17.28 15.37
N TYR A 2 -0.04 -16.35 16.05
CA TYR A 2 0.20 -15.01 15.53
C TYR A 2 1.35 -15.12 14.52
N PRO A 3 1.08 -15.05 13.21
CA PRO A 3 2.12 -15.29 12.22
C PRO A 3 3.05 -14.08 12.22
N GLY A 4 4.35 -14.25 12.50
CA GLY A 4 5.32 -13.14 12.53
C GLY A 4 5.39 -12.32 11.24
N ALA A 5 4.90 -12.87 10.11
CA ALA A 5 4.72 -12.12 8.87
C ALA A 5 3.70 -10.97 8.98
N VAL A 6 2.67 -11.12 9.82
CA VAL A 6 1.66 -10.09 10.08
C VAL A 6 2.23 -8.97 10.94
N GLU A 7 2.97 -9.33 11.99
CA GLU A 7 3.72 -8.36 12.81
C GLU A 7 4.69 -7.53 11.96
N LEU A 8 5.39 -8.19 11.04
CA LEU A 8 6.29 -7.53 10.11
C LEU A 8 5.57 -6.48 9.26
N MET A 9 4.35 -6.76 8.77
CA MET A 9 3.57 -5.77 8.02
C MET A 9 3.24 -4.56 8.89
N GLN A 10 2.84 -4.77 10.14
CA GLN A 10 2.52 -3.70 11.09
C GLN A 10 3.75 -2.85 11.42
N VAL A 11 4.91 -3.49 11.67
CA VAL A 11 6.18 -2.78 11.91
C VAL A 11 6.60 -1.96 10.69
N ILE A 12 6.45 -2.49 9.48
CA ILE A 12 6.75 -1.75 8.24
C ILE A 12 5.81 -0.55 8.07
N GLU A 13 4.52 -0.71 8.35
CA GLU A 13 3.55 0.38 8.33
C GLU A 13 3.92 1.50 9.31
N GLU A 14 4.20 1.17 10.57
CA GLU A 14 4.63 2.15 11.58
C GLU A 14 5.92 2.86 11.17
N PHE A 15 6.90 2.12 10.68
CA PHE A 15 8.17 2.68 10.22
C PHE A 15 7.97 3.67 9.06
N ILE A 16 7.10 3.35 8.10
CA ILE A 16 6.77 4.25 6.99
C ILE A 16 6.24 5.59 7.50
N HIS A 17 5.34 5.57 8.49
CA HIS A 17 4.76 6.78 9.05
C HIS A 17 5.77 7.59 9.86
N ILE A 18 6.63 6.94 10.65
CA ILE A 18 7.73 7.61 11.36
C ILE A 18 8.66 8.33 10.37
N VAL A 19 9.05 7.67 9.28
CA VAL A 19 9.89 8.27 8.24
C VAL A 19 9.16 9.42 7.53
N GLY A 20 7.88 9.23 7.19
CA GLY A 20 7.05 10.25 6.55
C GLY A 20 6.93 11.54 7.36
N LEU A 21 6.90 11.44 8.69
CA LEU A 21 6.87 12.59 9.59
C LEU A 21 8.16 13.44 9.51
N GLY A 22 9.30 12.84 9.19
CA GLY A 22 10.58 13.54 9.01
C GLY A 22 10.83 14.08 7.60
N MET A 23 9.98 13.71 6.63
CA MET A 23 10.13 14.15 5.24
C MET A 23 9.66 15.59 5.02
N LYS A 24 10.19 16.24 3.98
CA LYS A 24 9.67 17.53 3.49
C LYS A 24 8.37 17.33 2.71
N ASP A 25 7.53 18.36 2.69
CA ASP A 25 6.30 18.34 1.90
C ASP A 25 6.59 18.08 0.42
N PHE A 26 5.67 17.39 -0.25
CA PHE A 26 5.76 16.94 -1.64
C PHE A 26 6.88 15.92 -1.92
N HIS A 27 7.59 15.46 -0.89
CA HIS A 27 8.66 14.50 -1.08
C HIS A 27 8.10 13.08 -1.28
N ASN A 28 8.72 12.35 -2.21
CA ASN A 28 8.39 10.97 -2.54
C ASN A 28 9.66 10.12 -2.50
N ALA A 29 9.82 9.34 -1.42
CA ALA A 29 10.91 8.41 -1.25
C ALA A 29 10.52 7.03 -1.77
N TYR A 30 11.45 6.36 -2.47
CA TYR A 30 11.28 4.97 -2.90
C TYR A 30 12.37 4.10 -2.28
N LEU A 31 11.95 3.01 -1.67
CA LEU A 31 12.80 1.99 -1.07
C LEU A 31 12.66 0.73 -1.92
N MET A 32 13.76 0.17 -2.39
CA MET A 32 13.74 -0.95 -3.34
C MET A 32 14.76 -1.99 -2.92
N THR A 33 14.30 -3.23 -2.80
CA THR A 33 15.10 -4.39 -2.39
C THR A 33 14.79 -5.59 -3.30
N GLY A 34 15.42 -6.73 -3.02
CA GLY A 34 15.13 -7.98 -3.72
C GLY A 34 13.70 -8.51 -3.52
N ASN A 35 13.03 -8.14 -2.42
CA ASN A 35 11.74 -8.71 -2.01
C ASN A 35 10.65 -7.69 -1.64
N LEU A 36 10.97 -6.40 -1.61
CA LEU A 36 10.07 -5.32 -1.21
C LEU A 36 10.38 -4.06 -2.03
N VAL A 37 9.34 -3.43 -2.54
CA VAL A 37 9.37 -2.04 -3.02
C VAL A 37 8.38 -1.24 -2.17
N ALA A 38 8.79 -0.11 -1.64
CA ALA A 38 7.92 0.81 -0.91
C ALA A 38 8.05 2.24 -1.46
N SER A 39 6.96 2.99 -1.41
CA SER A 39 6.95 4.44 -1.59
C SER A 39 6.40 5.09 -0.32
N ILE A 40 7.05 6.16 0.11
CA ILE A 40 6.61 7.01 1.21
C ILE A 40 6.44 8.40 0.62
N GLN A 41 5.24 8.96 0.71
CA GLN A 41 4.92 10.28 0.17
C GLN A 41 4.37 11.17 1.26
N ARG A 42 4.88 12.39 1.34
CA ARG A 42 4.33 13.43 2.21
C ARG A 42 3.53 14.42 1.35
N LEU A 43 2.22 14.40 1.55
CA LEU A 43 1.22 15.00 0.67
C LEU A 43 0.42 16.05 1.45
N PRO A 44 0.70 17.35 1.28
CA PRO A 44 -0.19 18.38 1.77
C PRO A 44 -1.62 18.20 1.23
N ALA A 45 -2.63 18.49 2.04
CA ALA A 45 -4.02 18.37 1.62
C ALA A 45 -4.32 19.27 0.43
N LEU A 46 -5.28 18.84 -0.40
CA LEU A 46 -5.69 19.53 -1.63
C LEU A 46 -4.59 19.67 -2.70
N SER A 47 -3.38 19.17 -2.47
CA SER A 47 -2.30 19.24 -3.46
C SER A 47 -2.29 18.05 -4.43
N VAL A 48 -3.06 17.00 -4.15
CA VAL A 48 -3.13 15.80 -4.99
C VAL A 48 -4.15 16.04 -6.10
N MET A 49 -3.65 16.38 -7.29
CA MET A 49 -4.49 16.77 -8.44
C MET A 49 -4.96 15.58 -9.29
N THR A 50 -4.23 14.46 -9.23
CA THR A 50 -4.46 13.24 -10.02
C THR A 50 -4.32 12.01 -9.14
N ASP A 51 -4.90 10.90 -9.57
CA ASP A 51 -4.75 9.62 -8.88
C ASP A 51 -3.29 9.17 -8.84
N ILE A 52 -2.92 8.53 -7.74
CA ILE A 52 -1.54 8.08 -7.50
C ILE A 52 -1.43 6.62 -7.92
N ASN A 53 -0.48 6.34 -8.81
CA ASN A 53 -0.21 4.99 -9.30
C ASN A 53 1.04 4.43 -8.62
N PHE A 54 0.95 3.20 -8.13
CA PHE A 54 2.08 2.49 -7.53
C PHE A 54 2.13 1.02 -7.98
N PRO A 55 3.32 0.44 -8.24
CA PRO A 55 4.60 1.14 -8.36
C PRO A 55 4.65 1.99 -9.64
N MET A 56 5.41 3.10 -9.63
CA MET A 56 5.61 3.91 -10.84
C MET A 56 6.31 3.10 -11.94
N LYS A 57 5.62 2.89 -13.05
CA LYS A 57 6.20 2.28 -14.26
C LYS A 57 7.22 3.22 -14.90
N GLY A 58 8.28 2.66 -15.50
CA GLY A 58 9.27 3.43 -16.28
C GLY A 58 10.26 4.29 -15.47
N ARG A 59 10.25 4.23 -14.13
CA ARG A 59 11.27 4.91 -13.31
C ARG A 59 12.64 4.23 -13.47
N LYS A 60 13.64 4.98 -13.94
CA LYS A 60 15.03 4.53 -13.97
C LYS A 60 15.49 4.22 -12.53
N GLY A 61 15.97 3.00 -12.30
CA GLY A 61 16.35 2.50 -10.98
C GLY A 61 15.31 1.60 -10.29
N MET A 62 14.11 1.44 -10.88
CA MET A 62 13.15 0.45 -10.39
C MET A 62 13.70 -0.98 -10.57
N VAL A 63 13.68 -1.76 -9.49
CA VAL A 63 14.12 -3.16 -9.49
C VAL A 63 13.32 -3.99 -10.49
N ASP A 64 14.02 -4.88 -11.20
CA ASP A 64 13.48 -5.59 -12.38
C ASP A 64 12.18 -6.34 -12.12
N TRP A 65 12.08 -7.01 -10.97
CA TRP A 65 10.90 -7.81 -10.62
C TRP A 65 9.65 -6.95 -10.40
N ALA A 66 9.80 -5.72 -9.88
CA ALA A 66 8.70 -4.78 -9.69
C ALA A 66 8.42 -3.98 -10.97
N ARG A 67 9.46 -3.68 -11.75
CA ARG A 67 9.33 -3.00 -13.04
C ARG A 67 8.54 -3.82 -14.06
N ASN A 68 8.77 -5.14 -14.08
CA ASN A 68 8.13 -6.08 -15.00
C ASN A 68 6.82 -6.66 -14.44
N SER A 69 6.41 -6.24 -13.23
CA SER A 69 5.18 -6.70 -12.62
C SER A 69 3.97 -5.99 -13.23
N GLU A 70 2.89 -6.75 -13.41
CA GLU A 70 1.57 -6.23 -13.77
C GLU A 70 0.80 -5.76 -12.53
N ASP A 71 1.31 -6.06 -11.34
CA ASP A 71 0.70 -5.74 -10.06
C ASP A 71 0.77 -4.22 -9.81
N LYS A 72 -0.38 -3.58 -9.58
CA LYS A 72 -0.45 -2.15 -9.31
C LYS A 72 -1.64 -1.79 -8.42
N VAL A 73 -1.55 -0.63 -7.79
CA VAL A 73 -2.67 0.05 -7.14
C VAL A 73 -2.81 1.46 -7.69
N VAL A 74 -4.06 1.86 -7.93
CA VAL A 74 -4.47 3.24 -8.23
C VAL A 74 -5.20 3.77 -7.00
N ILE A 75 -4.65 4.84 -6.45
CA ILE A 75 -5.13 5.47 -5.22
C ILE A 75 -5.83 6.76 -5.62
N PRO A 76 -7.17 6.84 -5.45
CA PRO A 76 -7.94 7.97 -5.92
C PRO A 76 -7.58 9.23 -5.15
N LYS A 77 -7.39 10.36 -5.85
CA LYS A 77 -7.04 11.65 -5.22
C LYS A 77 -8.03 12.12 -4.16
N GLY A 78 -9.29 11.68 -4.27
CA GLY A 78 -10.39 12.04 -3.37
C GLY A 78 -10.18 11.63 -1.92
N ILE A 79 -9.23 10.72 -1.62
CA ILE A 79 -8.92 10.34 -0.24
C ILE A 79 -8.10 11.41 0.50
N PHE A 80 -7.42 12.33 -0.21
CA PHE A 80 -6.53 13.33 0.39
C PHE A 80 -7.22 14.67 0.64
N LEU A 81 -8.49 14.61 1.06
CA LEU A 81 -9.31 15.78 1.38
C LEU A 81 -9.32 16.04 2.90
N PRO A 82 -9.25 17.31 3.34
CA PRO A 82 -9.34 17.67 4.76
C PRO A 82 -10.65 17.18 5.40
N GLN A 83 -10.58 16.73 6.66
CA GLN A 83 -11.77 16.25 7.39
C GLN A 83 -12.61 17.37 8.04
N SER A 84 -12.01 18.51 8.37
CA SER A 84 -12.68 19.67 8.94
C SER A 84 -11.90 20.97 8.67
N THR A 85 -12.59 22.10 8.75
CA THR A 85 -12.02 23.46 8.75
C THR A 85 -11.34 23.83 10.07
N ASP A 86 -11.50 22.99 11.10
CA ASP A 86 -11.12 23.28 12.49
C ASP A 86 -9.72 22.74 12.86
N MET A 87 -9.01 22.15 11.90
CA MET A 87 -7.58 21.90 12.08
C MET A 87 -6.83 23.19 11.73
N ASP A 88 -6.16 23.77 12.73
CA ASP A 88 -5.23 24.89 12.54
C ASP A 88 -4.08 24.44 11.62
N GLY A 89 -4.27 24.64 10.31
CA GLY A 89 -3.34 24.27 9.24
C GLY A 89 -3.93 23.30 8.21
N SER A 90 -3.47 23.39 6.96
CA SER A 90 -3.82 22.40 5.93
C SER A 90 -3.25 21.03 6.34
N PRO A 91 -4.07 19.98 6.49
CA PRO A 91 -3.58 18.68 6.95
C PRO A 91 -2.53 18.14 5.99
N VAL A 92 -1.50 17.48 6.51
CA VAL A 92 -0.50 16.79 5.69
C VAL A 92 -0.70 15.29 5.85
N PHE A 93 -0.91 14.60 4.74
CA PHE A 93 -1.03 13.16 4.67
C PHE A 93 0.32 12.50 4.44
N ILE A 94 0.55 11.38 5.10
CA ILE A 94 1.61 10.45 4.80
C ILE A 94 0.96 9.25 4.12
N LEU A 95 1.33 9.04 2.86
CA LEU A 95 0.94 7.87 2.09
C LEU A 95 2.11 6.88 2.06
N GLY A 96 1.87 5.69 2.56
CA GLY A 96 2.71 4.51 2.40
C GLY A 96 2.11 3.55 1.40
N THR A 97 2.89 3.10 0.43
CA THR A 97 2.51 1.99 -0.46
C THR A 97 3.62 0.97 -0.55
N VAL A 98 3.31 -0.31 -0.42
CA VAL A 98 4.29 -1.39 -0.41
C VAL A 98 3.86 -2.52 -1.34
N LEU A 99 4.77 -2.97 -2.19
CA LEU A 99 4.64 -4.19 -2.98
C LEU A 99 5.63 -5.21 -2.43
N TYR A 100 5.11 -6.33 -1.92
CA TYR A 100 5.90 -7.45 -1.43
C TYR A 100 5.98 -8.54 -2.49
N LYS A 101 7.20 -8.97 -2.81
CA LYS A 101 7.44 -10.00 -3.83
C LYS A 101 6.98 -11.38 -3.38
N THR A 102 7.26 -11.76 -2.14
CA THR A 102 7.15 -13.14 -1.64
C THR A 102 6.43 -13.28 -0.31
N LEU A 103 5.92 -12.18 0.28
CA LEU A 103 5.29 -12.20 1.61
C LEU A 103 4.08 -13.13 1.66
N GLY A 104 3.32 -13.26 0.56
CA GLY A 104 2.16 -14.15 0.46
C GLY A 104 2.46 -15.63 0.77
N LEU A 105 3.73 -16.06 0.63
CA LEU A 105 4.17 -17.41 0.98
C LEU A 105 4.22 -17.66 2.50
N MET A 106 4.26 -16.60 3.30
CA MET A 106 4.39 -16.64 4.76
C MET A 106 3.11 -16.20 5.48
N LEU A 107 2.14 -15.65 4.74
CA LEU A 107 0.85 -15.26 5.31
C LEU A 107 0.02 -16.49 5.63
N PRO A 108 -0.75 -16.47 6.74
CA PRO A 108 -1.66 -17.55 7.06
C PRO A 108 -2.72 -17.67 5.98
N SER A 109 -3.16 -18.90 5.70
CA SER A 109 -4.29 -19.12 4.82
C SER A 109 -5.56 -18.48 5.40
N PRO A 110 -6.33 -17.70 4.63
CA PRO A 110 -7.59 -17.12 5.11
C PRO A 110 -8.62 -18.17 5.52
N ARG A 111 -8.64 -19.32 4.82
CA ARG A 111 -9.59 -20.43 5.02
C ARG A 111 -8.95 -21.79 4.68
N ASN A 112 -9.59 -22.88 5.10
CA ASN A 112 -9.16 -24.23 4.71
C ASN A 112 -9.15 -24.36 3.18
N HIS A 113 -8.11 -25.01 2.63
CA HIS A 113 -7.92 -25.21 1.19
C HIS A 113 -7.83 -23.93 0.35
N THR A 114 -7.47 -22.81 0.96
CA THR A 114 -7.16 -21.56 0.23
C THR A 114 -5.67 -21.24 0.31
N ALA A 115 -5.19 -20.39 -0.59
CA ALA A 115 -3.82 -19.90 -0.61
C ALA A 115 -3.79 -18.49 -1.19
N VAL A 116 -2.79 -17.70 -0.81
CA VAL A 116 -2.53 -16.40 -1.43
C VAL A 116 -1.93 -16.64 -2.82
N SER A 117 -2.71 -16.35 -3.87
CA SER A 117 -2.33 -16.58 -5.27
C SER A 117 -1.84 -15.30 -5.98
N SER A 118 -1.34 -14.32 -5.23
CA SER A 118 -0.85 -13.05 -5.75
C SER A 118 0.37 -12.56 -4.97
N LYS A 119 1.05 -11.53 -5.48
CA LYS A 119 1.86 -10.67 -4.61
C LYS A 119 0.97 -9.95 -3.59
N VAL A 120 1.57 -9.44 -2.53
CA VAL A 120 0.86 -8.68 -1.50
C VAL A 120 1.14 -7.20 -1.74
N ILE A 121 0.08 -6.40 -1.81
CA ILE A 121 0.15 -4.94 -1.91
C ILE A 121 -0.49 -4.34 -0.66
N ALA A 122 0.17 -3.34 -0.08
CA ALA A 122 -0.32 -2.63 1.10
C ALA A 122 -0.39 -1.13 0.79
N VAL A 123 -1.45 -0.49 1.26
CA VAL A 123 -1.64 0.96 1.21
C VAL A 123 -2.02 1.42 2.61
N THR A 124 -1.32 2.42 3.13
CA THR A 124 -1.58 3.01 4.45
C THR A 124 -1.52 4.53 4.34
N VAL A 125 -2.47 5.21 4.98
CA VAL A 125 -2.59 6.67 4.94
C VAL A 125 -2.81 7.18 6.36
N ARG A 126 -1.98 8.14 6.80
CA ARG A 126 -2.17 8.86 8.06
C ARG A 126 -2.12 10.37 7.84
N PRO A 127 -2.99 11.18 8.47
CA PRO A 127 -4.16 10.74 9.26
C PRO A 127 -5.17 9.96 8.40
N GLU A 128 -5.98 9.12 9.04
CA GLU A 128 -6.93 8.25 8.35
C GLU A 128 -7.87 9.11 7.47
N PRO A 129 -8.05 8.78 6.17
CA PRO A 129 -8.91 9.55 5.29
C PRO A 129 -10.39 9.17 5.46
N ARG A 130 -11.32 10.10 5.17
CA ARG A 130 -12.75 9.75 5.05
C ARG A 130 -12.99 9.06 3.71
N ILE A 131 -13.05 7.74 3.73
CA ILE A 131 -13.38 6.93 2.55
C ILE A 131 -14.90 6.87 2.42
N THR A 132 -15.54 7.95 1.96
CA THR A 132 -17.01 7.95 1.84
C THR A 132 -17.50 7.44 0.48
N GLU A 133 -16.73 7.56 -0.60
CA GLU A 133 -17.15 7.06 -1.94
C GLU A 133 -15.98 6.66 -2.88
N SER A 134 -14.73 6.72 -2.39
CA SER A 134 -13.55 6.46 -3.22
C SER A 134 -13.04 5.03 -3.03
N HIS A 135 -12.95 4.26 -4.11
CA HIS A 135 -12.42 2.89 -4.08
C HIS A 135 -11.00 2.85 -4.61
N LEU A 136 -10.12 2.10 -3.94
CA LEU A 136 -8.82 1.76 -4.49
C LEU A 136 -9.01 0.74 -5.62
N GLU A 137 -8.34 0.94 -6.74
CA GLU A 137 -8.28 -0.04 -7.81
C GLU A 137 -6.98 -0.83 -7.68
N ILE A 138 -7.08 -2.14 -7.48
CA ILE A 138 -5.93 -3.03 -7.29
C ILE A 138 -5.96 -4.09 -8.38
N GLU A 139 -4.87 -4.15 -9.14
CA GLU A 139 -4.63 -5.21 -10.13
C GLU A 139 -3.50 -6.09 -9.61
N LEU A 140 -3.70 -7.40 -9.61
CA LEU A 140 -2.73 -8.39 -9.15
C LEU A 140 -2.68 -9.56 -10.13
N ALA A 141 -1.48 -9.91 -10.57
CA ALA A 141 -1.25 -11.08 -11.40
C ALA A 141 -1.31 -12.36 -10.54
N HIS A 142 -1.93 -13.39 -11.10
CA HIS A 142 -1.96 -14.70 -10.46
C HIS A 142 -0.57 -15.34 -10.42
N LEU A 143 -0.17 -15.90 -9.28
CA LEU A 143 1.10 -16.61 -9.12
C LEU A 143 1.04 -18.05 -9.65
N ALA A 144 -0.14 -18.66 -9.62
CA ALA A 144 -0.35 -20.04 -10.02
C ALA A 144 -1.59 -20.19 -10.91
N ASN A 145 -1.47 -21.07 -11.90
CA ASN A 145 -2.58 -21.52 -12.72
C ASN A 145 -3.39 -22.60 -11.99
N GLY A 146 -4.62 -22.85 -12.43
CA GLY A 146 -5.45 -23.96 -11.92
C GLY A 146 -6.13 -23.70 -10.56
N THR A 147 -6.08 -22.47 -10.05
CA THR A 147 -6.87 -22.06 -8.88
C THR A 147 -8.34 -21.88 -9.24
N LEU A 148 -9.25 -22.15 -8.30
CA LEU A 148 -10.69 -21.98 -8.48
C LEU A 148 -11.17 -20.75 -7.69
N SER A 149 -12.06 -19.96 -8.30
CA SER A 149 -12.77 -18.84 -7.67
C SER A 149 -11.88 -17.83 -6.91
N PRO A 150 -10.95 -17.14 -7.60
CA PRO A 150 -10.16 -16.08 -6.98
C PRO A 150 -11.06 -14.98 -6.42
N TYR A 151 -10.69 -14.42 -5.28
CA TYR A 151 -11.42 -13.32 -4.63
C TYR A 151 -10.45 -12.33 -3.99
N CYS A 152 -10.86 -11.06 -3.93
CA CYS A 152 -10.08 -10.02 -3.27
C CYS A 152 -10.25 -10.10 -1.75
N ALA A 153 -9.17 -9.91 -1.01
CA ALA A 153 -9.18 -9.88 0.44
C ALA A 153 -8.34 -8.71 0.96
N LEU A 154 -8.76 -8.15 2.08
CA LEU A 154 -7.98 -7.19 2.86
C LEU A 154 -7.64 -7.78 4.22
N TRP A 155 -6.59 -7.28 4.84
CA TRP A 155 -6.22 -7.69 6.18
C TRP A 155 -6.99 -6.86 7.22
N ASP A 156 -7.84 -7.51 8.00
CA ASP A 156 -8.62 -6.86 9.05
C ASP A 156 -7.92 -7.03 10.42
N ASN A 157 -7.38 -5.94 10.94
CA ASN A 157 -6.70 -5.91 12.23
C ASN A 157 -7.67 -5.97 13.43
N SER A 158 -8.99 -5.79 13.23
CA SER A 158 -9.98 -5.84 14.33
C SER A 158 -10.34 -7.26 14.78
N VAL A 159 -10.03 -8.25 13.96
CA VAL A 159 -10.36 -9.67 14.19
C VAL A 159 -9.17 -10.43 14.82
N MET A 160 -8.19 -9.70 15.35
CA MET A 160 -6.95 -10.22 15.93
C MET A 160 -6.87 -9.89 17.43
#